data_AF-A0A3M8GYP7-F1
#
_entry.id   AF-A0A3M8GYP7-F1
#
_cell.length_a   1.000
_cell.length_b   1.000
_cell.length_c   1.000
_cell.angle_alpha   90.00
_cell.angle_beta   90.00
_cell.angle_gamma   90.00
#
_symmetry.space_group_name_H-M   'P 1'
#
loop_
_entity.id
_entity.type
_entity.pdbx_description
1 polymer ?
#
loop_
_entity_poly.entity_id
_entity_poly.type
_entity_poly.pdbx_seq_one_letter_code
_entity_poly.pdbx_strand_id
1 'polypeptide(L)'
;MVERKASSFIVKKVNTEYADFNIKDYERKFLDLQTDGKVFGNFYGFTWEIPDKKINDYPLSLHFDLEIFKHLNTALKAYIIIQITNKIAPHSIYTILDQLKKVILSTNGFSDIRKLEIYLEEKSKDFSSAYRYAVEIKKFLEFYRLDNTKEILELCNQYKGIRHSQRELPNFEDVMIFDEIVNDYFQSYSIDETNKYLSIFLWWLITNILPIRISEFLLIKKDCLKKDVNNHSFNIIVPRIKDEDSEEINYDLIEIDEKAYKLVQDSINRVKEIDSESQYLFPTSILYAFRKIKTTKRPKKNSRINRRDFDFLKKMFYEEIVESKYGHYNLERIKGGDTRHFAIINMALQGFNMLSIARMAGHRDLKTQNNYYSHAEHFVQSNVYRLAQFRIENKISRKMNSGLIGWKRYIYDKGVTFTDIEDDEEIIGRIPFGVCSELKSLFPNNCIEELYFAIEKCRKMQLKMQKFATQLVSF
;
A
#
# COMPACT_ATOMS: atom_id res chain seq x y z
N MET A 1 -30.04 -1.15 16.10
CA MET A 1 -30.58 -0.56 14.86
C MET A 1 -30.18 0.90 14.89
N VAL A 2 -29.02 1.24 14.32
CA VAL A 2 -28.46 2.60 14.29
C VAL A 2 -27.97 2.82 12.87
N GLU A 3 -28.57 3.79 12.20
CA GLU A 3 -28.32 4.14 10.80
C GLU A 3 -26.87 4.55 10.58
N ARG A 4 -26.26 3.94 9.56
CA ARG A 4 -24.97 4.34 9.03
C ARG A 4 -25.15 5.65 8.27
N LYS A 5 -24.83 6.78 8.90
CA LYS A 5 -24.52 8.01 8.15
C LYS A 5 -23.19 7.79 7.43
N ALA A 6 -23.29 7.51 6.13
CA ALA A 6 -22.17 7.64 5.22
C ALA A 6 -21.71 9.10 5.25
N SER A 7 -20.41 9.31 5.44
CA SER A 7 -19.75 10.59 5.31
C SER A 7 -19.90 11.09 3.87
N SER A 8 -20.95 11.88 3.64
CA SER A 8 -21.12 12.66 2.43
C SER A 8 -20.11 13.81 2.46
N PHE A 9 -18.99 13.65 1.75
CA PHE A 9 -18.35 14.84 1.21
C PHE A 9 -19.34 15.47 0.25
N ILE A 10 -19.65 16.74 0.51
CA ILE A 10 -20.67 17.53 -0.16
C ILE A 10 -20.22 17.72 -1.60
N VAL A 11 -20.62 16.76 -2.45
CA VAL A 11 -20.79 16.99 -3.87
C VAL A 11 -21.80 18.12 -3.94
N LYS A 12 -21.40 19.29 -4.44
CA LYS A 12 -22.35 20.20 -5.04
C LYS A 12 -23.09 19.34 -6.05
N LYS A 13 -24.30 18.92 -5.70
CA LYS A 13 -25.16 18.00 -6.43
C LYS A 13 -25.57 18.73 -7.71
N VAL A 14 -24.65 18.80 -8.67
CA VAL A 14 -25.00 19.19 -10.03
C VAL A 14 -25.66 17.95 -10.60
N ASN A 15 -26.94 17.78 -10.26
CA ASN A 15 -27.85 16.96 -11.05
C ASN A 15 -27.91 17.62 -12.43
N THR A 16 -26.99 17.29 -13.34
CA THR A 16 -27.21 17.59 -14.75
C THR A 16 -28.23 16.58 -15.25
N GLU A 17 -29.50 17.00 -15.34
CA GLU A 17 -30.45 16.31 -16.22
C GLU A 17 -29.99 16.49 -17.68
N TYR A 18 -30.38 15.55 -18.56
CA TYR A 18 -30.00 15.53 -19.98
C TYR A 18 -30.26 16.87 -20.72
N ALA A 19 -31.17 17.71 -20.21
CA ALA A 19 -31.47 19.03 -20.73
C ALA A 19 -30.33 20.06 -20.60
N ASP A 20 -29.38 19.85 -19.68
CA ASP A 20 -28.27 20.79 -19.37
C ASP A 20 -26.91 20.30 -19.89
N PHE A 21 -26.86 19.25 -20.74
CA PHE A 21 -25.60 18.75 -21.31
C PHE A 21 -25.06 19.73 -22.36
N ASN A 22 -24.37 20.76 -21.88
CA ASN A 22 -23.71 21.73 -22.74
C ASN A 22 -22.26 21.33 -22.97
N ILE A 23 -21.98 20.81 -24.17
CA ILE A 23 -20.63 20.41 -24.59
C ILE A 23 -19.61 21.56 -24.44
N LYS A 24 -20.02 22.81 -24.65
CA LYS A 24 -19.15 23.99 -24.56
C LYS A 24 -18.63 24.22 -23.14
N ASP A 25 -19.34 23.76 -22.12
CA ASP A 25 -18.89 23.91 -20.73
C ASP A 25 -17.77 22.90 -20.42
N TYR A 26 -17.84 21.70 -21.01
CA TYR A 26 -16.80 20.69 -20.88
C TYR A 26 -15.58 21.02 -21.74
N GLU A 27 -15.75 21.64 -22.90
CA GLU A 27 -14.63 22.20 -23.68
C GLU A 27 -13.87 23.25 -22.89
N ARG A 28 -14.58 24.18 -22.24
CA ARG A 28 -13.95 25.19 -21.37
C ARG A 28 -13.20 24.54 -20.21
N LYS A 29 -13.82 23.60 -19.49
CA LYS A 29 -13.15 22.83 -18.42
C LYS A 29 -11.94 22.05 -18.93
N PHE A 30 -11.99 21.51 -20.14
CA PHE A 30 -10.85 20.83 -20.75
C PHE A 30 -9.70 21.82 -20.96
N LEU A 31 -9.96 22.99 -21.53
CA LEU A 31 -8.95 24.04 -21.71
C LEU A 31 -8.34 24.51 -20.38
N ASP A 32 -9.15 24.65 -19.34
CA ASP A 32 -8.65 24.97 -17.99
C ASP A 32 -7.70 23.88 -17.49
N LEU A 33 -8.09 22.60 -17.63
CA LEU A 33 -7.24 21.46 -17.27
C LEU A 33 -5.96 21.37 -18.12
N GLN A 34 -5.98 21.81 -19.38
CA GLN A 34 -4.80 21.89 -20.22
C GLN A 34 -3.84 22.98 -19.75
N THR A 35 -4.39 24.15 -19.40
CA THR A 35 -3.63 25.27 -18.87
C THR A 35 -2.95 24.90 -17.55
N ASP A 36 -3.64 24.14 -16.71
CA ASP A 36 -3.11 23.56 -15.48
C ASP A 36 -2.10 22.40 -15.71
N GLY A 37 -1.89 21.96 -16.95
CA GLY A 37 -1.03 20.83 -17.28
C GLY A 37 -1.53 19.49 -16.73
N LYS A 38 -2.84 19.35 -16.46
CA LYS A 38 -3.48 18.14 -15.94
C LYS A 38 -3.96 17.19 -17.05
N VAL A 39 -4.11 17.69 -18.27
CA VAL A 39 -4.43 16.89 -19.44
C VAL A 39 -3.77 17.50 -20.68
N PHE A 40 -3.33 16.67 -21.61
CA PHE A 40 -2.79 17.08 -22.91
C PHE A 40 -3.60 16.44 -24.05
N GLY A 41 -3.65 17.12 -25.20
CA GLY A 41 -4.36 16.64 -26.39
C GLY A 41 -5.36 17.66 -26.93
N ASN A 42 -6.40 17.18 -27.60
CA ASN A 42 -7.51 17.98 -28.11
C ASN A 42 -8.82 17.35 -27.62
N PHE A 43 -9.75 18.15 -27.09
CA PHE A 43 -11.05 17.66 -26.61
C PHE A 43 -11.75 16.78 -27.66
N TYR A 44 -11.75 17.19 -28.93
CA TYR A 44 -12.36 16.44 -30.03
C TYR A 44 -11.48 15.30 -30.57
N GLY A 45 -10.19 15.27 -30.21
CA GLY A 45 -9.25 14.23 -30.61
C GLY A 45 -9.56 12.85 -30.02
N PHE A 46 -8.97 11.81 -30.60
CA PHE A 46 -9.16 10.42 -30.18
C PHE A 46 -8.34 10.04 -28.96
N THR A 47 -7.25 10.76 -28.69
CA THR A 47 -6.31 10.42 -27.62
C THR A 47 -6.04 11.64 -26.76
N TRP A 48 -6.18 11.46 -25.46
CA TRP A 48 -5.72 12.41 -24.44
C TRP A 48 -4.56 11.80 -23.65
N GLU A 49 -3.73 12.62 -23.07
CA GLU A 49 -2.65 12.19 -22.19
C GLU A 49 -2.81 12.84 -20.81
N ILE A 50 -2.79 12.02 -19.75
CA ILE A 50 -2.84 12.51 -18.37
C ILE A 50 -1.48 12.24 -17.72
N PRO A 51 -0.80 13.24 -17.16
CA PRO A 51 0.45 13.03 -16.44
C PRO A 51 0.20 12.20 -15.17
N ASP A 52 1.05 11.22 -14.92
CA ASP A 52 1.05 10.42 -13.70
C ASP A 52 2.36 10.63 -12.94
N LYS A 53 2.56 11.87 -12.48
CA LYS A 53 3.81 12.33 -11.82
C LYS A 53 4.20 11.48 -10.60
N LYS A 54 3.26 10.71 -10.02
CA LYS A 54 3.48 9.94 -8.79
C LYS A 54 3.88 8.49 -9.04
N ILE A 55 3.35 7.83 -10.08
CA ILE A 55 3.53 6.38 -10.26
C ILE A 55 4.23 6.01 -11.57
N ASN A 56 4.01 6.74 -12.66
CA ASN A 56 4.63 6.42 -13.95
C ASN A 56 5.58 7.54 -14.40
N ASP A 57 6.68 7.20 -15.07
CA ASP A 57 7.60 8.22 -15.61
C ASP A 57 7.08 8.85 -16.90
N TYR A 58 5.91 8.42 -17.37
CA TYR A 58 5.32 8.83 -18.63
C TYR A 58 3.81 9.04 -18.47
N PRO A 59 3.21 9.93 -19.28
CA PRO A 59 1.77 10.19 -19.21
C PRO A 59 0.96 8.96 -19.66
N LEU A 60 -0.18 8.75 -19.01
CA LEU A 60 -1.16 7.73 -19.37
C LEU A 60 -1.98 8.20 -20.57
N SER A 61 -1.96 7.42 -21.65
CA SER A 61 -2.80 7.68 -22.82
C SER A 61 -4.22 7.14 -22.60
N LEU A 62 -5.21 8.02 -22.77
CA LEU A 62 -6.63 7.72 -22.79
C LEU A 62 -7.14 7.73 -24.22
N HIS A 63 -7.79 6.66 -24.66
CA HIS A 63 -8.30 6.52 -26.02
C HIS A 63 -9.82 6.51 -26.07
N PHE A 64 -10.41 7.37 -26.90
CA PHE A 64 -11.84 7.60 -27.10
C PHE A 64 -12.29 7.18 -28.52
N ASP A 65 -12.20 5.88 -28.79
CA ASP A 65 -12.47 5.17 -30.06
C ASP A 65 -13.89 4.54 -30.05
N LEU A 66 -14.91 5.36 -29.78
CA LEU A 66 -16.32 4.98 -29.84
C LEU A 66 -17.05 5.75 -30.95
N GLU A 67 -16.49 5.82 -32.16
CA GLU A 67 -17.04 6.63 -33.27
C GLU A 67 -18.43 6.17 -33.71
N ILE A 68 -18.73 4.88 -33.55
CA ILE A 68 -20.05 4.29 -33.83
C ILE A 68 -21.11 4.90 -32.88
N PHE A 69 -20.71 5.24 -31.65
CA PHE A 69 -21.58 5.81 -30.61
C PHE A 69 -21.19 7.26 -30.28
N LYS A 70 -21.21 8.16 -31.29
CA LYS A 70 -20.73 9.56 -31.16
C LYS A 70 -21.25 10.30 -29.93
N HIS A 71 -22.55 10.18 -29.64
CA HIS A 71 -23.16 10.84 -28.48
C HIS A 71 -22.61 10.30 -27.16
N LEU A 72 -22.47 8.98 -27.02
CA LEU A 72 -21.88 8.34 -25.85
C LEU A 72 -20.38 8.63 -25.73
N ASN A 73 -19.65 8.70 -26.84
CA ASN A 73 -18.22 9.07 -26.82
C ASN A 73 -18.02 10.49 -26.28
N THR A 74 -18.90 11.41 -26.68
CA THR A 74 -18.90 12.80 -26.21
C THR A 74 -19.27 12.88 -24.72
N ALA A 75 -20.30 12.15 -24.30
CA ALA A 75 -20.67 12.04 -22.89
C ALA A 75 -19.54 11.43 -22.05
N LEU A 76 -18.86 10.41 -22.55
CA LEU A 76 -17.75 9.77 -21.87
C LEU A 76 -16.56 10.71 -21.69
N LYS A 77 -16.22 11.51 -22.71
CA LYS A 77 -15.21 12.58 -22.60
C LYS A 77 -15.56 13.58 -21.50
N ALA A 78 -16.80 14.06 -21.48
CA ALA A 78 -17.29 14.98 -20.45
C ALA A 78 -17.24 14.35 -19.04
N TYR A 79 -17.62 13.08 -18.92
CA TYR A 79 -17.55 12.33 -17.67
C TYR A 79 -16.11 12.20 -17.17
N ILE A 80 -15.15 11.88 -18.04
CA ILE A 80 -13.73 11.78 -17.69
C ILE A 80 -13.18 13.14 -17.21
N ILE A 81 -13.58 14.25 -17.82
CA ILE A 81 -13.21 15.60 -17.34
C ILE A 81 -13.68 15.83 -15.90
N ILE A 82 -14.89 15.39 -15.55
CA ILE A 82 -15.40 15.47 -14.18
C ILE A 82 -14.53 14.63 -13.23
N GLN A 83 -14.15 13.41 -13.64
CA GLN A 83 -13.27 12.57 -12.81
C GLN A 83 -11.89 13.20 -12.59
N ILE A 84 -11.31 13.84 -13.60
CA ILE A 84 -10.05 14.59 -13.47
C ILE A 84 -10.23 15.77 -12.52
N THR A 85 -11.32 16.53 -12.68
CA THR A 85 -11.64 17.69 -11.83
C THR A 85 -11.82 17.28 -10.35
N ASN A 86 -12.38 16.09 -10.13
CA ASN A 86 -12.55 15.49 -8.80
C ASN A 86 -11.26 14.87 -8.23
N LYS A 87 -10.10 15.13 -8.86
CA LYS A 87 -8.77 14.64 -8.44
C LYS A 87 -8.69 13.11 -8.32
N ILE A 88 -9.46 12.37 -9.12
CA ILE A 88 -9.33 10.92 -9.17
C ILE A 88 -7.96 10.55 -9.77
N ALA A 89 -7.31 9.53 -9.21
CA ALA A 89 -5.99 9.11 -9.65
C ALA A 89 -5.98 8.74 -11.15
N PRO A 90 -4.94 9.10 -11.93
CA PRO A 90 -4.87 8.84 -13.38
C PRO A 90 -5.12 7.38 -13.77
N HIS A 91 -4.56 6.43 -13.02
CA HIS A 91 -4.77 5.00 -13.27
C HIS A 91 -6.23 4.56 -13.06
N SER A 92 -6.91 5.14 -12.05
CA SER A 92 -8.33 4.90 -11.81
C SER A 92 -9.17 5.46 -12.96
N ILE A 93 -8.85 6.66 -13.46
CA ILE A 93 -9.51 7.25 -14.64
C ILE A 93 -9.35 6.35 -15.86
N TYR A 94 -8.14 5.86 -16.14
CA TYR A 94 -7.90 4.90 -17.22
C TYR A 94 -8.78 3.65 -17.08
N THR A 95 -8.90 3.12 -15.85
CA THR A 95 -9.71 1.92 -15.58
C THR A 95 -11.20 2.19 -15.78
N ILE A 96 -11.71 3.33 -15.30
CA ILE A 96 -13.10 3.77 -15.52
C ILE A 96 -13.40 3.88 -17.00
N LEU A 97 -12.53 4.54 -17.76
CA LEU A 97 -12.67 4.69 -19.22
C LEU A 97 -12.71 3.33 -19.93
N ASP A 98 -11.74 2.46 -19.65
CA ASP A 98 -11.65 1.12 -20.25
C ASP A 98 -12.88 0.27 -19.95
N GLN A 99 -13.38 0.31 -18.71
CA GLN A 99 -14.58 -0.43 -18.30
C GLN A 99 -15.82 0.06 -19.04
N LEU A 100 -16.07 1.38 -19.06
CA LEU A 100 -17.24 1.95 -19.72
C LEU A 100 -17.21 1.72 -21.23
N LYS A 101 -16.04 1.86 -21.87
CA LYS A 101 -15.88 1.56 -23.30
C LYS A 101 -16.26 0.11 -23.63
N LYS A 102 -15.74 -0.85 -22.85
CA LYS A 102 -16.03 -2.28 -23.05
C LYS A 102 -17.52 -2.57 -22.94
N VAL A 103 -18.19 -1.98 -21.95
CA VAL A 103 -19.64 -2.13 -21.76
C VAL A 103 -20.41 -1.47 -22.91
N ILE A 104 -20.07 -0.24 -23.30
CA ILE A 104 -20.71 0.46 -24.42
C ILE A 104 -20.61 -0.38 -25.70
N LEU A 105 -19.44 -0.93 -25.99
CA LEU A 105 -19.23 -1.75 -27.19
C LEU A 105 -19.99 -3.09 -27.12
N SER A 106 -19.95 -3.79 -25.98
CA SER A 106 -20.60 -5.11 -25.85
C SER A 106 -22.12 -5.04 -25.86
N THR A 107 -22.70 -3.91 -25.44
CA THR A 107 -24.15 -3.71 -25.29
C THR A 107 -24.77 -2.88 -26.41
N ASN A 108 -24.01 -2.61 -27.47
CA ASN A 108 -24.42 -1.75 -28.58
C ASN A 108 -24.91 -0.36 -28.11
N GLY A 109 -24.08 0.32 -27.31
CA GLY A 109 -24.41 1.64 -26.78
C GLY A 109 -25.48 1.60 -25.70
N PHE A 110 -25.46 0.56 -24.86
CA PHE A 110 -26.47 0.26 -23.85
C PHE A 110 -27.86 -0.08 -24.41
N SER A 111 -28.07 -0.18 -25.72
CA SER A 111 -29.39 -0.49 -26.29
C SER A 111 -29.86 -1.90 -25.97
N ASP A 112 -28.92 -2.86 -25.84
CA ASP A 112 -29.21 -4.28 -25.64
C ASP A 112 -28.98 -4.69 -24.19
N ILE A 113 -30.06 -4.71 -23.42
CA ILE A 113 -30.04 -5.03 -21.97
C ILE A 113 -29.70 -6.50 -21.74
N ARG A 114 -30.12 -7.40 -22.63
CA ARG A 114 -29.77 -8.83 -22.51
C ARG A 114 -28.28 -9.05 -22.66
N LYS A 115 -27.63 -8.34 -23.59
CA LYS A 115 -26.16 -8.37 -23.70
C LYS A 115 -25.47 -7.78 -22.47
N LEU A 116 -26.07 -6.77 -21.83
CA LEU A 116 -25.53 -6.22 -20.59
C LEU A 116 -25.59 -7.24 -19.44
N GLU A 117 -26.72 -7.93 -19.30
CA GLU A 117 -26.91 -8.99 -18.32
C GLU A 117 -25.89 -10.12 -18.51
N ILE A 118 -25.77 -10.65 -19.73
CA ILE A 118 -24.77 -11.68 -20.07
C ILE A 118 -23.35 -11.19 -19.75
N TYR A 119 -23.01 -9.94 -20.12
CA TYR A 119 -21.70 -9.38 -19.86
C TYR A 119 -21.40 -9.29 -18.36
N LEU A 120 -22.35 -8.83 -17.54
CA LEU A 120 -22.19 -8.73 -16.09
C LEU A 120 -22.16 -10.12 -15.43
N GLU A 121 -22.93 -11.08 -15.91
CA GLU A 121 -22.88 -12.48 -15.48
C GLU A 121 -21.52 -13.11 -15.77
N GLU A 122 -20.95 -12.91 -16.95
CA GLU A 122 -19.60 -13.37 -17.27
C GLU A 122 -18.56 -12.79 -16.31
N LYS A 123 -18.68 -11.49 -15.98
CA LYS A 123 -17.80 -10.82 -15.00
C LYS A 123 -18.08 -11.22 -13.56
N SER A 124 -19.19 -11.88 -13.27
CA SER A 124 -19.51 -12.34 -11.91
C SER A 124 -18.69 -13.57 -11.52
N LYS A 125 -18.21 -14.34 -12.53
CA LYS A 125 -17.27 -15.45 -12.33
C LYS A 125 -15.98 -14.99 -11.64
N ASP A 126 -15.55 -13.77 -11.94
CA ASP A 126 -14.51 -13.08 -11.19
C ASP A 126 -15.16 -12.30 -10.03
N PHE A 127 -15.29 -12.94 -8.86
CA PHE A 127 -16.06 -12.53 -7.67
C PHE A 127 -16.25 -11.02 -7.36
N SER A 128 -15.33 -10.12 -7.72
CA SER A 128 -15.44 -8.67 -7.44
C SER A 128 -15.59 -7.78 -8.69
N SER A 129 -15.56 -8.35 -9.89
CA SER A 129 -15.50 -7.60 -11.14
C SER A 129 -16.87 -7.07 -11.55
N ALA A 130 -17.92 -7.90 -11.57
CA ALA A 130 -19.28 -7.47 -11.95
C ALA A 130 -19.79 -6.30 -11.12
N TYR A 131 -19.59 -6.32 -9.79
CA TYR A 131 -19.97 -5.21 -8.92
C TYR A 131 -19.27 -3.90 -9.29
N ARG A 132 -17.98 -3.94 -9.61
CA ARG A 132 -17.22 -2.74 -10.02
C ARG A 132 -17.77 -2.15 -11.32
N TYR A 133 -18.04 -2.99 -12.32
CA TYR A 133 -18.71 -2.55 -13.54
C TYR A 133 -20.07 -1.93 -13.24
N ALA A 134 -20.92 -2.60 -12.46
CA ALA A 134 -22.24 -2.11 -12.09
C ALA A 134 -22.18 -0.75 -11.38
N VAL A 135 -21.22 -0.54 -10.46
CA VAL A 135 -21.04 0.77 -9.80
C VAL A 135 -20.64 1.86 -10.79
N GLU A 136 -19.68 1.61 -11.68
CA GLU A 136 -19.24 2.62 -12.66
C GLU A 136 -20.30 2.91 -13.72
N ILE A 137 -21.07 1.91 -14.17
CA ILE A 137 -22.22 2.10 -15.06
C ILE A 137 -23.25 3.00 -14.38
N LYS A 138 -23.60 2.73 -13.11
CA LYS A 138 -24.55 3.55 -12.36
C LYS A 138 -24.11 5.02 -12.27
N LYS A 139 -22.86 5.28 -11.88
CA LYS A 139 -22.31 6.64 -11.81
C LYS A 139 -22.33 7.35 -13.17
N PHE A 140 -22.00 6.63 -14.24
CA PHE A 140 -22.03 7.18 -15.59
C PHE A 140 -23.47 7.52 -16.03
N LEU A 141 -24.45 6.65 -15.77
CA LEU A 141 -25.86 6.90 -16.12
C LEU A 141 -26.55 7.91 -15.22
N GLU A 142 -26.08 8.08 -13.98
CA GLU A 142 -26.45 9.23 -13.14
C GLU A 142 -25.99 10.55 -13.76
N PHE A 143 -24.84 10.55 -14.43
CA PHE A 143 -24.29 11.70 -15.15
C PHE A 143 -24.96 11.93 -16.52
N TYR A 144 -25.15 10.87 -17.31
CA TYR A 144 -25.70 10.92 -18.67
C TYR A 144 -26.81 9.88 -18.84
N ARG A 145 -28.07 10.32 -18.71
CA ARG A 145 -29.25 9.45 -18.79
C ARG A 145 -29.58 9.08 -20.23
N LEU A 146 -29.89 7.80 -20.43
CA LEU A 146 -30.45 7.19 -21.63
C LEU A 146 -31.92 6.78 -21.41
N ASP A 147 -32.65 6.47 -22.48
CA ASP A 147 -34.07 6.07 -22.40
C ASP A 147 -34.29 4.86 -21.48
N ASN A 148 -33.41 3.87 -21.56
CA ASN A 148 -33.48 2.63 -20.77
C ASN A 148 -32.69 2.68 -19.46
N THR A 149 -32.33 3.88 -18.97
CA THR A 149 -31.54 4.04 -17.73
C THR A 149 -32.14 3.28 -16.56
N LYS A 150 -33.47 3.34 -16.36
CA LYS A 150 -34.13 2.69 -15.22
C LYS A 150 -33.88 1.19 -15.19
N GLU A 151 -34.08 0.52 -16.32
CA GLU A 151 -33.89 -0.93 -16.46
C GLU A 151 -32.42 -1.32 -16.24
N ILE A 152 -31.47 -0.52 -16.76
CA ILE A 152 -30.04 -0.75 -16.55
C ILE A 152 -29.66 -0.60 -15.07
N LEU A 153 -30.18 0.42 -14.38
CA LEU A 153 -29.92 0.64 -12.96
C LEU A 153 -30.49 -0.50 -12.11
N GLU A 154 -31.68 -0.99 -12.43
CA GLU A 154 -32.32 -2.14 -11.77
C GLU A 154 -31.44 -3.39 -11.90
N LEU A 155 -30.97 -3.71 -13.11
CA LEU A 155 -30.03 -4.80 -13.36
C LEU A 155 -28.73 -4.62 -12.55
N CYS A 156 -28.14 -3.42 -12.59
CA CYS A 156 -26.90 -3.13 -11.86
C CYS A 156 -27.05 -3.26 -10.34
N ASN A 157 -28.25 -3.05 -9.79
CA ASN A 157 -28.52 -3.15 -8.36
C ASN A 157 -28.60 -4.59 -7.83
N GLN A 158 -28.76 -5.57 -8.72
CA GLN A 158 -28.71 -6.99 -8.37
C GLN A 158 -27.30 -7.42 -7.92
N TYR A 159 -26.27 -6.77 -8.46
CA TYR A 159 -24.87 -7.02 -8.09
C TYR A 159 -24.52 -6.26 -6.82
N LYS A 160 -24.48 -6.96 -5.69
CA LYS A 160 -24.07 -6.37 -4.39
C LYS A 160 -22.56 -6.50 -4.20
N GLY A 161 -21.98 -5.47 -3.58
CA GLY A 161 -20.56 -5.49 -3.22
C GLY A 161 -20.29 -6.58 -2.19
N ILE A 162 -19.28 -7.41 -2.46
CA ILE A 162 -18.79 -8.36 -1.46
C ILE A 162 -18.21 -7.55 -0.29
N ARG A 163 -18.59 -7.91 0.94
CA ARG A 163 -17.86 -7.44 2.12
C ARG A 163 -16.45 -8.01 1.99
N HIS A 164 -15.47 -7.16 1.66
CA HIS A 164 -14.08 -7.59 1.63
C HIS A 164 -13.77 -8.33 2.93
N SER A 165 -13.45 -9.62 2.84
CA SER A 165 -12.81 -10.32 3.93
C SER A 165 -11.51 -9.60 4.23
N GLN A 166 -11.15 -9.54 5.51
CA GLN A 166 -9.87 -9.00 5.92
C GLN A 166 -8.77 -9.77 5.16
N ARG A 167 -7.74 -9.05 4.71
CA ARG A 167 -6.65 -9.66 3.95
C ARG A 167 -5.98 -10.70 4.85
N GLU A 168 -6.08 -11.96 4.47
CA GLU A 168 -5.33 -13.03 5.15
C GLU A 168 -3.83 -12.81 4.92
N LEU A 169 -3.09 -12.83 6.02
CA LEU A 169 -1.63 -12.80 5.99
C LEU A 169 -1.12 -14.20 5.67
N PRO A 170 0.04 -14.31 4.99
CA PRO A 170 0.61 -15.60 4.71
C PRO A 170 0.96 -16.34 6.01
N ASN A 171 1.02 -17.66 5.92
CA ASN A 171 1.41 -18.51 7.02
C ASN A 171 2.77 -18.04 7.59
N PHE A 172 2.84 -17.86 8.91
CA PHE A 172 4.04 -17.37 9.58
C PHE A 172 5.24 -18.33 9.45
N GLU A 173 5.04 -19.61 9.21
CA GLU A 173 6.09 -20.60 8.93
C GLU A 173 6.76 -20.32 7.60
N ASP A 174 5.97 -20.17 6.57
CA ASP A 174 6.42 -19.80 5.24
C ASP A 174 7.14 -18.44 5.25
N VAL A 175 6.67 -17.50 6.06
CA VAL A 175 7.34 -16.19 6.23
C VAL A 175 8.75 -16.33 6.82
N MET A 176 8.96 -17.20 7.82
CA MET A 176 10.28 -17.40 8.41
C MET A 176 11.22 -18.20 7.52
N ILE A 177 10.71 -19.25 6.86
CA ILE A 177 11.52 -20.00 5.89
C ILE A 177 11.97 -19.05 4.78
N PHE A 178 11.10 -18.17 4.30
CA PHE A 178 11.47 -17.14 3.32
C PHE A 178 12.53 -16.17 3.87
N ASP A 179 12.40 -15.72 5.13
CA ASP A 179 13.42 -14.87 5.78
C ASP A 179 14.79 -15.56 5.81
N GLU A 180 14.85 -16.82 6.25
CA GLU A 180 16.07 -17.61 6.29
C GLU A 180 16.72 -17.76 4.91
N ILE A 181 15.92 -18.08 3.89
CA ILE A 181 16.39 -18.22 2.49
C ILE A 181 16.94 -16.90 1.95
N VAL A 182 16.23 -15.79 2.13
CA VAL A 182 16.72 -14.47 1.70
C VAL A 182 18.04 -14.15 2.39
N ASN A 183 18.13 -14.39 3.70
CA ASN A 183 19.30 -14.04 4.48
C ASN A 183 20.52 -14.89 4.12
N ASP A 184 20.35 -16.21 3.99
CA ASP A 184 21.41 -17.11 3.56
C ASP A 184 21.83 -16.81 2.12
N TYR A 185 20.88 -16.59 1.20
CA TYR A 185 21.22 -16.34 -0.20
C TYR A 185 22.09 -15.10 -0.41
N PHE A 186 21.82 -14.01 0.32
CA PHE A 186 22.62 -12.78 0.19
C PHE A 186 23.91 -12.78 1.03
N GLN A 187 24.09 -13.74 1.96
CA GLN A 187 25.32 -13.92 2.73
C GLN A 187 26.27 -14.94 2.11
N SER A 188 25.73 -16.03 1.57
CA SER A 188 26.47 -17.23 1.18
C SER A 188 26.88 -17.24 -0.30
N TYR A 189 26.28 -16.38 -1.13
CA TYR A 189 26.55 -16.33 -2.57
C TYR A 189 27.25 -15.04 -3.01
N SER A 190 27.88 -15.12 -4.18
CA SER A 190 28.64 -14.01 -4.76
C SER A 190 27.77 -12.79 -5.10
N ILE A 191 28.40 -11.62 -5.19
CA ILE A 191 27.74 -10.38 -5.61
C ILE A 191 27.13 -10.53 -7.01
N ASP A 192 27.85 -11.19 -7.93
CA ASP A 192 27.39 -11.39 -9.31
C ASP A 192 26.11 -12.21 -9.40
N GLU A 193 25.97 -13.26 -8.57
CA GLU A 193 24.75 -14.06 -8.51
C GLU A 193 23.59 -13.28 -7.88
N THR A 194 23.86 -12.54 -6.80
CA THR A 194 22.83 -11.91 -5.96
C THR A 194 22.31 -10.59 -6.53
N ASN A 195 23.09 -9.89 -7.36
CA ASN A 195 22.73 -8.58 -7.92
C ASN A 195 21.40 -8.59 -8.68
N LYS A 196 21.06 -9.69 -9.37
CA LYS A 196 19.76 -9.87 -10.05
C LYS A 196 18.57 -9.65 -9.12
N TYR A 197 18.72 -10.04 -7.85
CA TYR A 197 17.64 -10.03 -6.86
C TYR A 197 17.82 -8.95 -5.78
N LEU A 198 18.72 -7.98 -5.99
CA LEU A 198 18.98 -6.91 -5.03
C LEU A 198 17.72 -6.12 -4.65
N SER A 199 16.78 -5.96 -5.59
CA SER A 199 15.48 -5.34 -5.31
C SER A 199 14.63 -6.14 -4.32
N ILE A 200 14.73 -7.47 -4.32
CA ILE A 200 14.03 -8.36 -3.38
C ILE A 200 14.66 -8.25 -1.99
N PHE A 201 16.00 -8.24 -1.91
CA PHE A 201 16.72 -8.04 -0.65
C PHE A 201 16.37 -6.71 0.00
N LEU A 202 16.46 -5.60 -0.76
CA LEU A 202 16.13 -4.28 -0.23
C LEU A 202 14.66 -4.14 0.14
N TRP A 203 13.75 -4.78 -0.60
CA TRP A 203 12.33 -4.83 -0.24
C TRP A 203 12.16 -5.51 1.10
N TRP A 204 12.75 -6.70 1.27
CA TRP A 204 12.68 -7.46 2.50
C TRP A 204 13.32 -6.71 3.69
N LEU A 205 14.46 -6.06 3.47
CA LEU A 205 15.17 -5.28 4.48
C LEU A 205 14.39 -4.05 4.91
N ILE A 206 14.01 -3.17 3.96
CA ILE A 206 13.46 -1.85 4.27
C ILE A 206 11.99 -1.96 4.68
N THR A 207 11.18 -2.74 3.97
CA THR A 207 9.72 -2.70 4.15
C THR A 207 9.20 -3.54 5.33
N ASN A 208 10.05 -4.41 5.91
CA ASN A 208 9.76 -5.07 7.18
C ASN A 208 10.07 -4.19 8.40
N ILE A 209 10.95 -3.18 8.23
CA ILE A 209 11.27 -2.19 9.27
C ILE A 209 10.32 -0.99 9.16
N LEU A 210 10.13 -0.49 7.93
CA LEU A 210 9.34 0.70 7.65
C LEU A 210 8.04 0.31 6.95
N PRO A 211 6.87 0.73 7.46
CA PRO A 211 5.58 0.40 6.87
C PRO A 211 5.33 1.21 5.59
N ILE A 212 6.11 1.02 4.54
CA ILE A 212 6.00 1.74 3.26
C ILE A 212 5.24 0.89 2.23
N ARG A 213 4.51 1.54 1.31
CA ARG A 213 3.87 0.81 0.20
C ARG A 213 4.94 0.39 -0.79
N ILE A 214 4.74 -0.72 -1.51
CA ILE A 214 5.66 -1.11 -2.58
C ILE A 214 5.85 0.00 -3.64
N SER A 215 4.80 0.74 -3.98
CA SER A 215 4.89 1.82 -4.97
C SER A 215 5.76 2.96 -4.46
N GLU A 216 5.75 3.22 -3.16
CA GLU A 216 6.65 4.16 -2.48
C GLU A 216 8.07 3.60 -2.41
N PHE A 217 8.24 2.33 -2.05
CA PHE A 217 9.55 1.66 -2.05
C PHE A 217 10.26 1.76 -3.42
N LEU A 218 9.55 1.49 -4.52
CA LEU A 218 10.11 1.56 -5.87
C LEU A 218 10.41 3.00 -6.36
N LEU A 219 10.03 4.03 -5.60
CA LEU A 219 10.32 5.44 -5.87
C LEU A 219 11.56 5.95 -5.11
N ILE A 220 12.16 5.15 -4.23
CA ILE A 220 13.34 5.55 -3.45
C ILE A 220 14.48 5.91 -4.42
N LYS A 221 15.13 7.04 -4.16
CA LYS A 221 16.28 7.55 -4.92
C LYS A 221 17.61 7.05 -4.35
N LYS A 222 18.71 7.15 -5.12
CA LYS A 222 20.05 6.73 -4.66
C LYS A 222 20.64 7.64 -3.58
N ASP A 223 20.20 8.88 -3.50
CA ASP A 223 20.57 9.86 -2.48
C ASP A 223 19.67 9.79 -1.23
N CYS A 224 19.03 8.64 -0.99
CA CYS A 224 18.08 8.48 0.10
C CYS A 224 18.71 8.41 1.50
N LEU A 225 20.04 8.31 1.62
CA LEU A 225 20.70 8.20 2.93
C LEU A 225 21.25 9.54 3.41
N LYS A 226 20.95 9.88 4.67
CA LYS A 226 21.50 11.06 5.36
C LYS A 226 22.12 10.65 6.69
N LYS A 227 23.34 11.11 6.96
CA LYS A 227 24.03 10.91 8.23
C LYS A 227 24.21 12.24 8.93
N ASP A 228 23.76 12.34 10.17
CA ASP A 228 24.09 13.47 11.04
C ASP A 228 25.33 13.10 11.85
N VAL A 229 26.43 13.81 11.60
CA VAL A 229 27.72 13.56 12.28
C VAL A 229 27.66 14.00 13.73
N ASN A 230 26.87 15.02 14.05
CA ASN A 230 26.81 15.60 15.40
C ASN A 230 26.03 14.71 16.36
N ASN A 231 24.92 14.12 15.88
CA ASN A 231 24.01 13.32 16.70
C ASN A 231 24.17 11.79 16.50
N HIS A 232 25.16 11.36 15.72
CA HIS A 232 25.35 9.95 15.33
C HIS A 232 24.07 9.28 14.80
N SER A 233 23.19 10.05 14.15
CA SER A 233 21.92 9.54 13.64
C SER A 233 22.04 9.15 12.17
N PHE A 234 21.45 8.02 11.82
CA PHE A 234 21.43 7.48 10.47
C PHE A 234 19.99 7.53 9.96
N ASN A 235 19.77 8.16 8.82
CA ASN A 235 18.43 8.41 8.32
C ASN A 235 18.28 7.95 6.87
N ILE A 236 17.05 7.53 6.54
CA ILE A 236 16.61 7.23 5.18
C ILE A 236 15.45 8.14 4.79
N ILE A 237 15.48 8.62 3.54
CA ILE A 237 14.46 9.44 2.92
C ILE A 237 13.51 8.51 2.15
N VAL A 238 12.23 8.50 2.53
CA VAL A 238 11.21 7.66 1.89
C VAL A 238 10.10 8.50 1.26
N PRO A 239 9.68 8.19 0.02
CA PRO A 239 8.61 8.93 -0.65
C PRO A 239 7.22 8.53 -0.12
N ARG A 240 6.27 9.47 -0.17
CA ARG A 240 4.86 9.33 0.20
C ARG A 240 3.97 9.79 -0.92
N ILE A 241 3.20 8.86 -1.49
CA ILE A 241 2.34 9.12 -2.65
C ILE A 241 0.98 9.70 -2.22
N LYS A 242 0.45 9.22 -1.08
CA LYS A 242 -0.96 9.41 -0.70
C LYS A 242 -1.22 10.70 0.10
N ASP A 243 -0.58 11.79 -0.30
CA ASP A 243 -1.07 13.13 0.03
C ASP A 243 -2.02 13.58 -1.09
N GLU A 244 -3.31 13.67 -0.78
CA GLU A 244 -4.35 14.06 -1.74
C GLU A 244 -4.30 15.56 -2.07
N ASP A 245 -3.62 16.34 -1.21
CA ASP A 245 -3.56 17.80 -1.29
C ASP A 245 -2.32 18.31 -2.04
N SER A 246 -1.30 17.46 -2.23
CA SER A 246 -0.08 17.79 -2.95
C SER A 246 -0.01 17.06 -4.30
N GLU A 247 0.27 17.79 -5.37
CA GLU A 247 0.59 17.21 -6.69
C GLU A 247 1.98 16.56 -6.69
N GLU A 248 2.84 16.91 -5.73
CA GLU A 248 4.20 16.42 -5.57
C GLU A 248 4.29 15.24 -4.61
N ILE A 249 5.39 14.49 -4.71
CA ILE A 249 5.71 13.39 -3.79
C ILE A 249 6.33 14.02 -2.55
N ASN A 250 5.71 13.80 -1.39
CA ASN A 250 6.30 14.19 -0.11
C ASN A 250 7.36 13.17 0.32
N TYR A 251 8.36 13.61 1.06
CA TYR A 251 9.46 12.76 1.51
C TYR A 251 9.59 12.84 3.02
N ASP A 252 9.48 11.68 3.68
CA ASP A 252 9.74 11.56 5.12
C ASP A 252 11.20 11.24 5.35
N LEU A 253 11.79 11.87 6.36
CA LEU A 253 13.09 11.49 6.90
C LEU A 253 12.88 10.58 8.10
N ILE A 254 13.36 9.35 8.03
CA ILE A 254 13.15 8.34 9.07
C ILE A 254 14.49 7.83 9.57
N GLU A 255 14.65 7.81 10.89
CA GLU A 255 15.82 7.26 11.54
C GLU A 255 15.85 5.73 11.38
N ILE A 256 16.98 5.21 10.95
CA ILE A 256 17.28 3.79 10.85
C ILE A 256 18.58 3.50 11.60
N ASP A 257 18.79 2.25 11.92
CA ASP A 257 19.97 1.80 12.63
C ASP A 257 21.21 1.67 11.70
N GLU A 258 22.41 1.73 12.28
CA GLU A 258 23.66 1.85 11.51
C GLU A 258 23.90 0.70 10.51
N LYS A 259 23.86 -0.55 10.95
CA LYS A 259 23.90 -1.72 10.04
C LYS A 259 22.83 -1.73 8.91
N ALA A 260 21.60 -1.20 9.06
CA ALA A 260 20.66 -1.15 7.92
C ALA A 260 21.10 -0.04 6.97
N TYR A 261 21.51 1.11 7.53
CA TYR A 261 22.14 2.17 6.77
C TYR A 261 23.32 1.65 5.93
N LYS A 262 24.24 0.86 6.53
CA LYS A 262 25.37 0.23 5.84
C LYS A 262 24.91 -0.71 4.71
N LEU A 263 23.96 -1.60 4.98
CA LEU A 263 23.43 -2.51 3.96
C LEU A 263 22.76 -1.77 2.78
N VAL A 264 22.02 -0.70 3.06
CA VAL A 264 21.43 0.15 2.02
C VAL A 264 22.52 0.90 1.26
N GLN A 265 23.54 1.42 1.96
CA GLN A 265 24.68 2.11 1.35
C GLN A 265 25.48 1.19 0.40
N ASP A 266 25.75 -0.04 0.83
CA ASP A 266 26.43 -1.05 0.02
C ASP A 266 25.59 -1.39 -1.22
N SER A 267 24.27 -1.51 -1.04
CA SER A 267 23.36 -1.76 -2.16
C SER A 267 23.32 -0.58 -3.14
N ILE A 268 23.35 0.67 -2.66
CA ILE A 268 23.45 1.87 -3.51
C ILE A 268 24.73 1.82 -4.35
N ASN A 269 25.86 1.42 -3.76
CA ASN A 269 27.13 1.31 -4.47
C ASN A 269 27.07 0.26 -5.58
N ARG A 270 26.50 -0.92 -5.30
CA ARG A 270 26.26 -1.96 -6.33
C ARG A 270 25.37 -1.45 -7.47
N VAL A 271 24.33 -0.67 -7.16
CA VAL A 271 23.46 -0.09 -8.20
C VAL A 271 24.20 0.96 -9.03
N LYS A 272 25.10 1.75 -8.44
CA LYS A 272 25.93 2.72 -9.17
C LYS A 272 26.89 2.06 -10.16
N GLU A 273 27.40 0.87 -9.84
CA GLU A 273 28.23 0.08 -10.76
C GLU A 273 27.44 -0.40 -11.99
N ILE A 274 26.14 -0.66 -11.83
CA ILE A 274 25.23 -1.06 -12.92
C ILE A 274 24.77 0.16 -13.73
N ASP A 275 24.44 1.26 -13.06
CA ASP A 275 23.86 2.47 -13.65
C ASP A 275 24.21 3.71 -12.82
N SER A 276 25.26 4.42 -13.25
CA SER A 276 25.73 5.65 -12.61
C SER A 276 24.72 6.80 -12.76
N GLU A 277 24.10 6.91 -13.94
CA GLU A 277 23.31 8.08 -14.35
C GLU A 277 21.89 8.09 -13.80
N SER A 278 21.31 6.92 -13.50
CA SER A 278 19.99 6.86 -12.88
C SER A 278 19.96 7.68 -11.58
N GLN A 279 18.82 8.31 -11.26
CA GLN A 279 18.59 8.89 -9.93
C GLN A 279 17.95 7.89 -8.94
N TYR A 280 17.32 6.83 -9.46
CA TYR A 280 16.54 5.87 -8.68
C TYR A 280 17.41 4.74 -8.13
N LEU A 281 17.05 4.23 -6.96
CA LEU A 281 17.69 3.04 -6.37
C LEU A 281 17.33 1.75 -7.13
N PHE A 282 16.22 1.76 -7.87
CA PHE A 282 15.72 0.61 -8.62
C PHE A 282 15.58 0.92 -10.12
N PRO A 283 16.66 1.25 -10.85
CA PRO A 283 16.57 1.57 -12.27
C PRO A 283 16.19 0.35 -13.11
N THR A 284 15.58 0.59 -14.27
CA THR A 284 15.20 -0.49 -15.20
C THR A 284 16.42 -1.23 -15.75
N SER A 285 17.60 -0.60 -15.78
CA SER A 285 18.89 -1.20 -16.14
C SER A 285 19.21 -2.47 -15.34
N ILE A 286 18.82 -2.55 -14.06
CA ILE A 286 18.94 -3.78 -13.25
C ILE A 286 18.22 -4.96 -13.93
N LEU A 287 17.02 -4.74 -14.49
CA LEU A 287 16.30 -5.82 -15.18
C LEU A 287 17.04 -6.27 -16.44
N TYR A 288 17.69 -5.35 -17.15
CA TYR A 288 18.37 -5.65 -18.40
C TYR A 288 19.73 -6.31 -18.18
N ALA A 289 20.47 -5.89 -17.15
CA ALA A 289 21.78 -6.45 -16.81
C ALA A 289 21.74 -7.97 -16.60
N PHE A 290 20.63 -8.49 -16.05
CA PHE A 290 20.50 -9.91 -15.68
C PHE A 290 19.47 -10.67 -16.53
N ARG A 291 18.93 -10.06 -17.59
CA ARG A 291 18.08 -10.76 -18.56
C ARG A 291 18.95 -11.39 -19.63
N LYS A 292 18.93 -12.73 -19.71
CA LYS A 292 19.54 -13.49 -20.82
C LYS A 292 18.96 -13.12 -22.21
N ILE A 293 17.79 -12.47 -22.24
CA ILE A 293 17.08 -12.14 -23.47
C ILE A 293 17.47 -10.72 -23.93
N LYS A 294 18.34 -10.63 -24.95
CA LYS A 294 18.68 -9.42 -25.72
C LYS A 294 17.49 -8.78 -26.48
N THR A 295 16.25 -9.18 -26.22
CA THR A 295 15.12 -8.90 -27.12
C THR A 295 13.94 -8.28 -26.38
N THR A 296 14.01 -6.97 -26.19
CA THR A 296 12.90 -6.14 -26.63
C THR A 296 13.50 -5.07 -27.53
N LYS A 297 13.17 -5.08 -28.83
CA LYS A 297 13.57 -4.04 -29.81
C LYS A 297 13.14 -2.62 -29.39
N ARG A 298 12.42 -2.47 -28.28
CA ARG A 298 11.98 -1.21 -27.71
C ARG A 298 12.43 -1.13 -26.23
N PRO A 299 13.19 -0.11 -25.84
CA PRO A 299 13.47 0.14 -24.43
C PRO A 299 12.16 0.41 -23.69
N LYS A 300 12.11 0.07 -22.40
CA LYS A 300 10.98 0.46 -21.56
C LYS A 300 10.89 1.97 -21.45
N LYS A 301 9.66 2.47 -21.41
CA LYS A 301 9.37 3.89 -21.20
C LYS A 301 9.69 4.36 -19.77
N ASN A 302 9.54 3.47 -18.79
CA ASN A 302 9.94 3.79 -17.41
C ASN A 302 11.46 3.73 -17.26
N SER A 303 11.99 4.68 -16.49
CA SER A 303 13.40 4.73 -16.09
C SER A 303 13.71 3.79 -14.92
N ARG A 304 12.68 3.35 -14.20
CA ARG A 304 12.79 2.49 -13.01
C ARG A 304 11.88 1.25 -13.04
N ILE A 305 12.16 0.31 -12.15
CA ILE A 305 11.36 -0.89 -11.92
C ILE A 305 9.98 -0.46 -11.40
N ASN A 306 8.93 -0.87 -12.08
CA ASN A 306 7.55 -0.66 -11.62
C ASN A 306 7.01 -1.89 -10.88
N ARG A 307 5.76 -1.80 -10.39
CA ARG A 307 5.14 -2.89 -9.62
C ARG A 307 5.10 -4.22 -10.39
N ARG A 308 4.81 -4.20 -11.70
CA ARG A 308 4.75 -5.41 -12.52
C ARG A 308 6.12 -6.06 -12.64
N ASP A 309 7.16 -5.24 -12.77
CA ASP A 309 8.54 -5.70 -12.86
C ASP A 309 9.02 -6.31 -11.55
N PHE A 310 8.67 -5.67 -10.43
CA PHE A 310 8.95 -6.19 -9.11
C PHE A 310 8.22 -7.52 -8.85
N ASP A 311 6.94 -7.62 -9.20
CA ASP A 311 6.19 -8.87 -9.04
C ASP A 311 6.75 -9.99 -9.93
N PHE A 312 7.28 -9.66 -11.12
CA PHE A 312 8.03 -10.60 -11.95
C PHE A 312 9.35 -11.04 -11.31
N LEU A 313 10.18 -10.10 -10.83
CA LEU A 313 11.43 -10.44 -10.13
C LEU A 313 11.18 -11.34 -8.92
N LYS A 314 10.13 -11.03 -8.15
CA LYS A 314 9.73 -11.83 -7.00
C LYS A 314 9.30 -13.23 -7.42
N LYS A 315 8.50 -13.37 -8.48
CA LYS A 315 8.13 -14.66 -9.06
C LYS A 315 9.39 -15.48 -9.41
N MET A 316 10.34 -14.86 -10.11
CA MET A 316 11.60 -15.53 -10.48
C MET A 316 12.44 -15.91 -9.26
N PHE A 317 12.46 -15.09 -8.21
CA PHE A 317 13.17 -15.41 -6.97
C PHE A 317 12.58 -16.65 -6.29
N TYR A 318 11.25 -16.77 -6.24
CA TYR A 318 10.60 -17.98 -5.74
C TYR A 318 11.02 -19.20 -6.57
N GLU A 319 10.88 -19.13 -7.89
CA GLU A 319 11.13 -20.28 -8.78
C GLU A 319 12.60 -20.69 -8.83
N GLU A 320 13.52 -19.73 -8.98
CA GLU A 320 14.95 -20.01 -9.15
C GLU A 320 15.69 -20.23 -7.83
N ILE A 321 15.30 -19.52 -6.76
CA ILE A 321 16.03 -19.55 -5.49
C ILE A 321 15.28 -20.42 -4.49
N VAL A 322 14.08 -20.01 -4.08
CA VAL A 322 13.33 -20.71 -3.01
C VAL A 322 13.04 -22.17 -3.39
N GLU A 323 12.54 -22.39 -4.60
CA GLU A 323 12.13 -23.71 -5.09
C GLU A 323 13.34 -24.49 -5.60
N SER A 324 14.04 -23.97 -6.62
CA SER A 324 15.11 -24.74 -7.29
C SER A 324 16.39 -24.87 -6.47
N LYS A 325 16.79 -23.84 -5.70
CA LYS A 325 18.08 -23.82 -4.97
C LYS A 325 17.93 -24.32 -3.52
N TYR A 326 16.85 -23.95 -2.86
CA TYR A 326 16.58 -24.33 -1.46
C TYR A 326 15.56 -25.46 -1.29
N GLY A 327 14.87 -25.89 -2.36
CA GLY A 327 13.98 -27.06 -2.33
C GLY A 327 12.59 -26.83 -1.71
N HIS A 328 12.15 -25.59 -1.53
CA HIS A 328 10.87 -25.26 -0.90
C HIS A 328 9.77 -24.96 -1.94
N TYR A 329 9.09 -26.00 -2.45
CA TYR A 329 8.12 -25.91 -3.55
C TYR A 329 6.70 -25.45 -3.17
N ASN A 330 6.30 -25.64 -1.91
CA ASN A 330 4.92 -25.42 -1.46
C ASN A 330 4.76 -24.20 -0.55
N LEU A 331 5.76 -23.34 -0.51
CA LEU A 331 5.80 -22.18 0.38
C LEU A 331 4.79 -21.11 -0.08
N GLU A 332 3.94 -20.62 0.83
CA GLU A 332 3.00 -19.56 0.50
C GLU A 332 3.74 -18.28 0.06
N ARG A 333 3.47 -17.84 -1.18
CA ARG A 333 4.18 -16.72 -1.78
C ARG A 333 3.73 -15.38 -1.17
N ILE A 334 4.61 -14.78 -0.38
CA ILE A 334 4.44 -13.48 0.26
C ILE A 334 4.16 -12.40 -0.79
N LYS A 335 3.07 -11.65 -0.65
CA LYS A 335 2.70 -10.55 -1.56
C LYS A 335 3.50 -9.31 -1.17
N GLY A 336 3.80 -8.44 -2.15
CA GLY A 336 4.67 -7.29 -1.88
C GLY A 336 4.04 -6.20 -0.98
N GLY A 337 2.77 -6.34 -0.60
CA GLY A 337 2.13 -5.49 0.41
C GLY A 337 2.10 -6.10 1.82
N ASP A 338 2.51 -7.37 1.98
CA ASP A 338 2.42 -8.08 3.26
C ASP A 338 3.52 -7.61 4.22
N THR A 339 4.72 -7.28 3.73
CA THR A 339 5.81 -6.71 4.55
C THR A 339 5.43 -5.41 5.25
N ARG A 340 4.63 -4.56 4.60
CA ARG A 340 4.03 -3.39 5.25
C ARG A 340 3.13 -3.78 6.44
N HIS A 341 2.38 -4.87 6.31
CA HIS A 341 1.57 -5.38 7.42
C HIS A 341 2.49 -5.92 8.53
N PHE A 342 3.56 -6.64 8.17
CA PHE A 342 4.55 -7.14 9.13
C PHE A 342 5.23 -6.00 9.90
N ALA A 343 5.64 -4.92 9.24
CA ALA A 343 6.20 -3.74 9.90
C ALA A 343 5.21 -3.12 10.89
N ILE A 344 3.93 -3.00 10.50
CA ILE A 344 2.87 -2.49 11.39
C ILE A 344 2.69 -3.38 12.62
N ILE A 345 2.65 -4.71 12.42
CA ILE A 345 2.56 -5.69 13.49
C ILE A 345 3.79 -5.58 14.40
N ASN A 346 5.01 -5.54 13.84
CA ASN A 346 6.25 -5.43 14.60
C ASN A 346 6.26 -4.18 15.50
N MET A 347 5.87 -3.01 14.98
CA MET A 347 5.74 -1.80 15.78
C MET A 347 4.68 -1.94 16.87
N ALA A 348 3.53 -2.55 16.57
CA ALA A 348 2.49 -2.79 17.58
C ALA A 348 3.00 -3.72 18.71
N LEU A 349 3.75 -4.78 18.37
CA LEU A 349 4.35 -5.71 19.33
C LEU A 349 5.45 -5.08 20.18
N GLN A 350 6.15 -4.11 19.63
CA GLN A 350 7.14 -3.30 20.34
C GLN A 350 6.49 -2.24 21.24
N GLY A 351 5.15 -2.10 21.22
CA GLY A 351 4.40 -1.19 22.09
C GLY A 351 4.27 0.24 21.56
N PHE A 352 4.51 0.47 20.27
CA PHE A 352 4.34 1.80 19.67
C PHE A 352 2.87 2.26 19.73
N ASN A 353 2.67 3.54 20.00
CA ASN A 353 1.34 4.15 19.96
C ASN A 353 0.73 4.04 18.55
N MET A 354 -0.56 3.74 18.49
CA MET A 354 -1.28 3.55 17.22
C MET A 354 -1.28 4.79 16.32
N LEU A 355 -1.29 5.99 16.90
CA LEU A 355 -1.14 7.25 16.16
C LEU A 355 0.23 7.34 15.50
N SER A 356 1.30 6.96 16.22
CA SER A 356 2.66 6.90 15.68
C SER A 356 2.76 5.87 14.56
N ILE A 357 2.18 4.68 14.74
CA ILE A 357 2.09 3.64 13.70
C ILE A 357 1.32 4.16 12.48
N ALA A 358 0.20 4.85 12.69
CA ALA A 358 -0.59 5.44 11.62
C ALA A 358 0.19 6.51 10.85
N ARG A 359 0.88 7.40 11.55
CA ARG A 359 1.76 8.40 10.96
C ARG A 359 2.88 7.75 10.16
N MET A 360 3.58 6.77 10.74
CA MET A 360 4.66 6.03 10.08
C MET A 360 4.17 5.28 8.84
N ALA A 361 2.96 4.73 8.89
CA ALA A 361 2.34 4.07 7.74
C ALA A 361 1.77 5.08 6.71
N GLY A 362 1.66 6.37 7.03
CA GLY A 362 0.95 7.33 6.19
C GLY A 362 -0.55 7.01 6.07
N HIS A 363 -1.17 6.65 7.18
CA HIS A 363 -2.63 6.52 7.34
C HIS A 363 -3.20 7.81 7.93
N ARG A 364 -4.26 8.34 7.31
CA ARG A 364 -5.04 9.49 7.85
C ARG A 364 -6.19 9.06 8.78
N ASP A 365 -6.63 7.79 8.69
CA ASP A 365 -7.74 7.25 9.48
C ASP A 365 -7.31 6.00 10.28
N LEU A 366 -7.62 6.01 11.58
CA LEU A 366 -7.40 4.93 12.53
C LEU A 366 -8.28 3.70 12.26
N LYS A 367 -9.36 3.81 11.49
CA LYS A 367 -10.23 2.67 11.18
C LYS A 367 -9.50 1.55 10.44
N THR A 368 -8.50 1.90 9.62
CA THR A 368 -7.62 0.93 8.95
C THR A 368 -6.76 0.16 9.98
N GLN A 369 -6.51 0.76 11.15
CA GLN A 369 -5.63 0.21 12.18
C GLN A 369 -6.20 -0.95 12.97
N ASN A 370 -7.51 -0.94 13.22
CA ASN A 370 -8.19 -2.02 13.96
C ASN A 370 -7.99 -3.39 13.28
N ASN A 371 -7.89 -3.43 11.96
CA ASN A 371 -7.61 -4.66 11.22
C ASN A 371 -6.20 -5.18 11.50
N TYR A 372 -5.18 -4.31 11.52
CA TYR A 372 -3.81 -4.74 11.83
C TYR A 372 -3.66 -5.21 13.28
N TYR A 373 -4.40 -4.62 14.20
CA TYR A 373 -4.37 -5.04 15.61
C TYR A 373 -4.95 -6.46 15.81
N SER A 374 -6.07 -6.77 15.16
CA SER A 374 -6.61 -8.14 15.16
C SER A 374 -5.61 -9.15 14.59
N HIS A 375 -4.92 -8.79 13.50
CA HIS A 375 -3.85 -9.63 12.95
C HIS A 375 -2.64 -9.74 13.89
N ALA A 376 -2.27 -8.67 14.60
CA ALA A 376 -1.20 -8.71 15.59
C ALA A 376 -1.53 -9.66 16.76
N GLU A 377 -2.77 -9.66 17.24
CA GLU A 377 -3.22 -10.60 18.28
C GLU A 377 -3.13 -12.06 17.83
N HIS A 378 -3.61 -12.39 16.63
CA HIS A 378 -3.46 -13.72 16.03
C HIS A 378 -1.98 -14.08 15.83
N PHE A 379 -1.18 -13.14 15.33
CA PHE A 379 0.24 -13.33 15.10
C PHE A 379 1.00 -13.64 16.39
N VAL A 380 0.68 -12.95 17.50
CA VAL A 380 1.24 -13.27 18.83
C VAL A 380 0.87 -14.68 19.26
N GLN A 381 -0.40 -15.07 19.09
CA GLN A 381 -0.86 -16.41 19.49
C GLN A 381 -0.10 -17.51 18.75
N SER A 382 0.08 -17.37 17.43
CA SER A 382 0.88 -18.31 16.62
C SER A 382 2.38 -18.26 16.96
N ASN A 383 2.91 -17.09 17.26
CA ASN A 383 4.32 -16.87 17.58
C ASN A 383 4.70 -17.45 18.95
N VAL A 384 3.88 -17.25 19.98
CA VAL A 384 4.11 -17.84 21.32
C VAL A 384 4.13 -19.37 21.23
N TYR A 385 3.24 -19.96 20.42
CA TYR A 385 3.21 -21.40 20.17
C TYR A 385 4.51 -21.90 19.53
N ARG A 386 5.01 -21.20 18.49
CA ARG A 386 6.22 -21.64 17.79
C ARG A 386 7.52 -21.31 18.55
N LEU A 387 7.57 -20.22 19.30
CA LEU A 387 8.67 -19.94 20.23
C LEU A 387 8.77 -21.00 21.33
N ALA A 388 7.64 -21.54 21.79
CA ALA A 388 7.63 -22.68 22.70
C ALA A 388 8.18 -23.95 22.03
N GLN A 389 7.78 -24.22 20.77
CA GLN A 389 8.27 -25.36 19.99
C GLN A 389 9.78 -25.27 19.66
N PHE A 390 10.26 -24.11 19.20
CA PHE A 390 11.68 -23.88 18.93
C PHE A 390 12.56 -23.94 20.19
N ARG A 391 12.03 -23.56 21.36
CA ARG A 391 12.73 -23.65 22.65
C ARG A 391 12.87 -25.09 23.13
N ILE A 392 11.95 -25.96 22.74
CA ILE A 392 12.01 -27.41 22.98
C ILE A 392 12.99 -28.07 22.01
N GLU A 393 13.05 -27.61 20.76
CA GLU A 393 13.89 -28.21 19.71
C GLU A 393 15.35 -27.72 19.70
N ASN A 394 15.69 -26.54 20.25
CA ASN A 394 17.08 -26.07 20.35
C ASN A 394 17.35 -25.09 21.52
N LYS A 395 18.41 -25.35 22.31
CA LYS A 395 18.94 -24.44 23.35
C LYS A 395 19.63 -23.20 22.75
N ILE A 396 18.90 -22.14 22.38
CA ILE A 396 19.52 -20.84 22.06
C ILE A 396 18.78 -19.67 22.72
N SER A 397 19.37 -19.16 23.80
CA SER A 397 18.93 -18.00 24.60
C SER A 397 19.36 -16.63 24.03
N ARG A 398 19.74 -16.51 22.75
CA ARG A 398 20.40 -15.28 22.23
C ARG A 398 19.69 -14.53 21.09
N LYS A 399 18.55 -15.00 20.57
CA LYS A 399 17.91 -14.40 19.37
C LYS A 399 16.73 -13.45 19.62
N MET A 400 16.36 -13.15 20.87
CA MET A 400 15.13 -12.38 21.16
C MET A 400 15.27 -10.86 21.35
N ASN A 401 16.45 -10.27 21.16
CA ASN A 401 16.64 -8.81 21.30
C ASN A 401 16.48 -8.01 19.98
N SER A 402 15.93 -8.60 18.91
CA SER A 402 16.14 -8.09 17.53
C SER A 402 14.93 -8.09 16.59
N GLY A 403 13.69 -7.91 17.09
CA GLY A 403 12.50 -7.99 16.25
C GLY A 403 12.22 -9.43 15.77
N LEU A 404 10.98 -9.69 15.34
CA LEU A 404 10.52 -11.06 15.04
C LEU A 404 10.74 -11.49 13.59
N ILE A 405 10.79 -10.54 12.64
CA ILE A 405 10.99 -10.76 11.20
C ILE A 405 11.90 -9.63 10.70
N GLY A 406 12.93 -9.98 9.93
CA GLY A 406 13.86 -9.03 9.33
C GLY A 406 15.10 -8.72 10.18
N TRP A 407 16.07 -8.06 9.57
CA TRP A 407 17.32 -7.70 10.21
C TRP A 407 17.09 -6.47 11.09
N LYS A 408 16.89 -6.63 12.42
CA LYS A 408 17.70 -5.96 13.49
C LYS A 408 17.10 -5.73 14.88
N ARG A 409 18.07 -5.51 15.78
CA ARG A 409 18.07 -4.94 17.14
C ARG A 409 18.17 -3.40 17.15
N TYR A 410 17.43 -2.80 18.10
CA TYR A 410 17.58 -1.50 18.76
C TYR A 410 16.91 -0.25 18.13
N ILE A 411 15.59 -0.16 18.29
CA ILE A 411 14.87 1.12 18.46
C ILE A 411 14.45 1.18 19.94
N TYR A 412 15.41 1.42 20.85
CA TYR A 412 15.17 1.33 22.30
C TYR A 412 15.24 2.69 23.03
N ASP A 413 15.96 3.71 22.55
CA ASP A 413 16.33 4.84 23.45
C ASP A 413 15.53 6.15 23.33
N LYS A 414 14.34 6.17 22.71
CA LYS A 414 13.48 7.37 22.73
C LYS A 414 12.02 7.15 23.16
N GLY A 415 11.66 5.93 23.55
CA GLY A 415 10.31 5.58 24.00
C GLY A 415 10.19 5.22 25.49
N VAL A 416 11.31 5.17 26.21
CA VAL A 416 11.36 4.77 27.62
C VAL A 416 12.02 5.88 28.42
N THR A 417 11.24 6.89 28.79
CA THR A 417 11.65 7.85 29.83
C THR A 417 10.44 8.40 30.57
N PHE A 418 9.48 7.56 30.91
CA PHE A 418 8.48 7.85 31.95
C PHE A 418 7.95 6.54 32.52
N THR A 419 8.64 5.99 33.51
CA THR A 419 8.04 5.23 34.62
C THR A 419 9.08 5.08 35.73
N ASP A 420 9.36 6.19 36.41
CA ASP A 420 9.70 6.21 37.84
C ASP A 420 9.01 7.47 38.38
N ILE A 421 7.69 7.36 38.59
CA ILE A 421 6.92 8.37 39.32
C ILE A 421 6.30 7.62 40.49
N GLU A 422 6.97 7.72 41.63
CA GLU A 422 6.43 7.46 42.96
C GLU A 422 5.54 8.67 43.31
N ASP A 423 4.21 8.55 43.18
CA ASP A 423 3.17 9.29 43.94
C ASP A 423 1.81 9.20 43.22
N ASP A 424 1.02 8.16 43.55
CA ASP A 424 -0.22 7.78 42.86
C ASP A 424 -1.51 8.47 43.41
N GLU A 425 -1.43 9.39 44.39
CA GLU A 425 -2.63 9.84 45.13
C GLU A 425 -3.32 11.11 44.59
N GLU A 426 -2.63 12.00 43.86
CA GLU A 426 -3.22 13.29 43.42
C GLU A 426 -3.66 13.36 41.95
N ILE A 427 -3.38 12.33 41.15
CA ILE A 427 -3.71 12.28 39.71
C ILE A 427 -5.09 11.66 39.42
N ILE A 428 -5.66 11.98 38.26
CA ILE A 428 -7.04 11.58 37.87
C ILE A 428 -7.20 10.08 37.60
N GLY A 429 -6.13 9.41 37.15
CA GLY A 429 -6.13 7.95 36.92
C GLY A 429 -6.64 7.50 35.54
N ARG A 430 -7.08 6.24 35.44
CA ARG A 430 -7.33 5.51 34.17
C ARG A 430 -8.59 5.98 33.41
N ILE A 431 -8.45 6.21 32.11
CA ILE A 431 -9.53 6.48 31.13
C ILE A 431 -9.58 5.36 30.06
N PRO A 432 -10.62 5.23 29.22
CA PRO A 432 -10.84 4.06 28.35
C PRO A 432 -9.72 3.72 27.36
N PHE A 433 -8.84 4.70 27.07
CA PHE A 433 -7.67 4.57 26.20
C PHE A 433 -6.44 5.37 26.70
N GLY A 434 -6.34 5.70 27.99
CA GLY A 434 -5.20 6.42 28.58
C GLY A 434 -5.03 6.31 30.11
N VAL A 435 -3.86 6.68 30.65
CA VAL A 435 -3.76 7.17 32.04
C VAL A 435 -3.57 8.68 31.97
N CYS A 436 -4.43 9.45 32.63
CA CYS A 436 -4.32 10.91 32.69
C CYS A 436 -3.42 11.28 33.89
N SER A 437 -2.28 11.93 33.63
CA SER A 437 -1.32 12.40 34.63
C SER A 437 -1.67 13.79 35.19
N GLU A 438 -2.78 14.40 34.76
CA GLU A 438 -3.24 15.70 35.28
C GLU A 438 -3.70 15.54 36.74
N LEU A 439 -3.39 16.54 37.56
CA LEU A 439 -3.88 16.64 38.94
C LEU A 439 -5.40 16.82 38.92
N LYS A 440 -6.10 16.15 39.85
CA LYS A 440 -7.58 16.22 39.95
C LYS A 440 -8.14 17.64 40.02
N SER A 441 -7.36 18.59 40.56
CA SER A 441 -7.75 19.99 40.72
C SER A 441 -7.81 20.79 39.41
N LEU A 442 -7.18 20.32 38.33
CA LEU A 442 -7.03 21.06 37.08
C LEU A 442 -7.84 20.49 35.89
N PHE A 443 -8.53 19.35 36.10
CA PHE A 443 -9.41 18.73 35.09
C PHE A 443 -10.59 19.64 34.70
N PRO A 444 -10.98 19.75 33.41
CA PRO A 444 -10.55 18.98 32.24
C PRO A 444 -9.72 19.78 31.22
N ASN A 445 -8.93 20.76 31.68
CA ASN A 445 -8.43 21.78 30.77
C ASN A 445 -7.28 21.32 29.88
N ASN A 446 -6.46 20.32 30.30
CA ASN A 446 -5.29 19.86 29.54
C ASN A 446 -5.33 18.38 29.12
N CYS A 447 -6.26 17.54 29.60
CA CYS A 447 -6.23 16.09 29.32
C CYS A 447 -6.71 15.66 27.91
N ILE A 448 -6.36 16.41 26.86
CA ILE A 448 -6.64 16.08 25.44
C ILE A 448 -5.37 15.77 24.62
N GLU A 449 -4.15 15.99 25.13
CA GLU A 449 -2.93 15.84 24.29
C GLU A 449 -2.04 14.62 24.53
N GLU A 450 -2.24 13.79 25.56
CA GLU A 450 -1.39 12.59 25.75
C GLU A 450 -2.21 11.36 26.16
N LEU A 451 -2.65 10.60 25.14
CA LEU A 451 -3.32 9.31 25.35
C LEU A 451 -2.32 8.15 25.18
N TYR A 452 -1.75 7.69 26.30
CA TYR A 452 -1.01 6.43 26.38
C TYR A 452 -1.91 5.28 26.88
N PHE A 453 -2.27 4.33 26.01
CA PHE A 453 -2.79 2.98 26.39
C PHE A 453 -2.04 1.88 25.63
N ALA A 454 -1.84 0.67 26.16
CA ALA A 454 -2.26 0.07 27.42
C ALA A 454 -1.18 -0.90 27.90
N ILE A 455 -0.49 -0.55 29.00
CA ILE A 455 0.48 -1.45 29.64
C ILE A 455 -0.24 -2.65 30.27
N GLU A 456 -1.53 -2.59 30.62
CA GLU A 456 -2.20 -3.73 31.29
C GLU A 456 -2.36 -4.98 30.41
N LYS A 457 -2.66 -4.81 29.10
CA LYS A 457 -2.79 -5.94 28.17
C LYS A 457 -1.42 -6.45 27.72
N CYS A 458 -0.47 -5.56 27.44
CA CYS A 458 0.93 -5.94 27.19
C CYS A 458 1.58 -6.60 28.41
N ARG A 459 1.30 -6.13 29.63
CA ARG A 459 1.77 -6.72 30.89
C ARG A 459 1.04 -8.01 31.20
N LYS A 460 -0.27 -8.16 30.90
CA LYS A 460 -0.96 -9.46 30.94
C LYS A 460 -0.42 -10.44 29.89
N MET A 461 -0.01 -9.95 28.72
CA MET A 461 0.61 -10.75 27.66
C MET A 461 2.02 -11.17 28.06
N GLN A 462 2.83 -10.26 28.61
CA GLN A 462 4.16 -10.52 29.17
C GLN A 462 4.10 -11.42 30.43
N LEU A 463 3.14 -11.22 31.33
CA LEU A 463 2.89 -12.09 32.50
C LEU A 463 2.38 -13.47 32.08
N LYS A 464 1.55 -13.56 31.02
CA LYS A 464 1.17 -14.86 30.43
C LYS A 464 2.38 -15.54 29.79
N MET A 465 3.21 -14.81 29.04
CA MET A 465 4.47 -15.31 28.48
C MET A 465 5.46 -15.75 29.57
N GLN A 466 5.58 -15.01 30.67
CA GLN A 466 6.39 -15.38 31.83
C GLN A 466 5.83 -16.61 32.54
N LYS A 467 4.53 -16.66 32.87
CA LYS A 467 3.91 -17.83 33.52
C LYS A 467 4.00 -19.10 32.67
N PHE A 468 3.82 -18.99 31.35
CA PHE A 468 4.03 -20.12 30.43
C PHE A 468 5.49 -20.55 30.39
N ALA A 469 6.43 -19.60 30.40
CA ALA A 469 7.86 -19.90 30.45
C ALA A 469 8.27 -20.55 31.78
N THR A 470 7.65 -20.22 32.91
CA THR A 470 7.93 -20.86 34.21
C THR A 470 7.35 -22.28 34.29
N GLN A 471 6.16 -22.52 33.73
CA GLN A 471 5.53 -23.86 33.70
C GLN A 471 6.28 -24.87 32.80
N LEU A 472 7.00 -24.39 31.78
CA LEU A 472 7.85 -25.21 30.91
C LEU A 472 9.23 -25.52 31.50
N VAL A 473 9.65 -24.86 32.58
CA VAL A 473 10.92 -25.16 33.31
C VAL A 473 10.69 -26.20 34.42
N SER A 474 9.43 -26.48 34.75
CA SER A 474 9.02 -27.48 35.74
C SER A 474 8.62 -28.84 35.15
N PHE A 475 8.96 -29.12 33.88
CA PHE A 475 8.83 -30.42 33.24
C PHE A 475 10.15 -30.85 32.60
#